data_AF-A0A182JRM8-F1
#
_entry.id   AF-A0A182JRM8-F1
#
_cell.length_a   1.000
_cell.length_b   1.000
_cell.length_c   1.000
_cell.angle_alpha   90.00
_cell.angle_beta   90.00
_cell.angle_gamma   90.00
#
_symmetry.space_group_name_H-M   'P 1'
#
loop_
_entity.id
_entity.type
_entity.pdbx_description
1 polymer ?
#
loop_
_entity_poly.entity_id
_entity_poly.type
_entity_poly.pdbx_seq_one_letter_code
_entity_poly.pdbx_strand_id
1 'polypeptide(L)'
;MPPVPPEKLLIVDEKGSHIRHYILGPYNEGATINITCISTGGRPLPKVQWWYENKVINNTSLILSDKRVKNTLVLHRLERKHLKSVFTCQAANNNVTIPISASITLDMNCK
;
A
#
# COMPACT_ATOMS: atom_id res chain seq x y z
N MET A 1 -17.17 -21.74 -9.48
CA MET A 1 -16.48 -20.64 -10.23
C MET A 1 -15.05 -20.56 -9.74
N PRO A 2 -14.05 -20.50 -10.64
CA PRO A 2 -12.65 -20.54 -10.26
C PRO A 2 -12.20 -19.26 -9.53
N PRO A 3 -11.13 -19.34 -8.73
CA PRO A 3 -10.51 -18.16 -8.13
C PRO A 3 -9.90 -17.27 -9.21
N VAL A 4 -10.01 -15.95 -9.02
CA VAL A 4 -9.47 -14.94 -9.93
C VAL A 4 -8.51 -14.05 -9.14
N PRO A 5 -7.27 -13.82 -9.60
CA PRO A 5 -6.35 -12.91 -8.92
C PRO A 5 -6.90 -11.48 -8.90
N PRO A 6 -6.41 -10.61 -8.00
CA PRO A 6 -6.72 -9.19 -8.07
C PRO A 6 -6.22 -8.59 -9.38
N GLU A 7 -6.93 -7.61 -9.92
CA GLU A 7 -6.67 -7.08 -11.25
C GLU A 7 -5.65 -5.93 -11.20
N LYS A 8 -5.82 -5.00 -10.25
CA LYS A 8 -5.03 -3.76 -10.18
C LYS A 8 -4.83 -3.31 -8.74
N LEU A 9 -3.64 -2.76 -8.47
CA LEU A 9 -3.33 -1.99 -7.27
C LEU A 9 -3.11 -0.52 -7.62
N LEU A 10 -3.70 0.36 -6.82
CA LEU A 10 -3.50 1.80 -6.90
C LEU A 10 -3.10 2.32 -5.53
N ILE A 11 -1.91 2.91 -5.43
CA ILE A 11 -1.49 3.61 -4.22
C ILE A 11 -1.71 5.10 -4.41
N VAL A 12 -2.39 5.71 -3.43
CA VAL A 12 -2.68 7.14 -3.38
C VAL A 12 -2.19 7.74 -2.06
N ASP A 13 -1.87 9.02 -2.08
CA ASP A 13 -1.51 9.80 -0.89
C ASP A 13 -2.75 10.19 -0.05
N GLU A 14 -2.53 10.99 1.00
CA GLU A 14 -3.60 11.51 1.88
C GLU A 14 -4.69 12.28 1.12
N LYS A 15 -4.34 12.90 0.00
CA LYS A 15 -5.23 13.71 -0.83
C LYS A 15 -5.93 12.87 -1.90
N GLY A 16 -5.69 11.56 -1.93
CA GLY A 16 -6.19 10.67 -2.98
C GLY A 16 -5.49 10.84 -4.32
N SER A 17 -4.36 11.56 -4.36
CA SER A 17 -3.58 11.76 -5.57
C SER A 17 -2.68 10.57 -5.84
N HIS A 18 -2.52 10.23 -7.12
CA HIS A 18 -1.67 9.12 -7.54
C HIS A 18 -0.20 9.45 -7.27
N ILE A 19 0.50 8.50 -6.62
CA ILE A 19 1.94 8.63 -6.34
C ILE A 19 2.72 8.46 -7.65
N ARG A 20 3.26 9.57 -8.18
CA ARG A 20 4.02 9.58 -9.43
C ARG A 20 5.35 8.85 -9.25
N HIS A 21 5.75 8.09 -10.27
CA HIS A 21 7.01 7.34 -10.29
C HIS A 21 7.24 6.41 -9.09
N TYR A 22 6.18 6.06 -8.34
CA TYR A 22 6.29 5.29 -7.10
C TYR A 22 7.13 5.96 -6.01
N ILE A 23 7.30 7.29 -6.04
CA ILE A 23 8.05 8.05 -5.04
C ILE A 23 7.08 8.79 -4.11
N LEU A 24 7.06 8.41 -2.85
CA LEU A 24 6.25 9.01 -1.80
C LEU A 24 7.04 10.14 -1.14
N GLY A 25 6.88 11.36 -1.61
CA GLY A 25 7.59 12.52 -1.06
C GLY A 25 7.83 13.63 -2.08
N PRO A 26 8.69 14.61 -1.73
CA PRO A 26 9.52 14.65 -0.52
C PRO A 26 8.75 15.11 0.74
N TYR A 27 8.91 14.39 1.86
CA TYR A 27 8.39 14.79 3.18
C TYR A 27 9.50 15.32 4.09
N ASN A 28 9.18 15.84 5.28
CA ASN A 28 10.19 16.26 6.26
C ASN A 28 10.34 15.21 7.38
N GLU A 29 11.53 15.13 7.98
CA GLU A 29 11.74 14.35 9.20
C GLU A 29 10.74 14.75 10.29
N GLY A 30 10.12 13.76 10.93
CA GLY A 30 9.06 13.95 11.93
C GLY A 30 7.66 14.15 11.36
N ALA A 31 7.49 14.25 10.03
CA ALA A 31 6.17 14.33 9.42
C ALA A 31 5.34 13.06 9.70
N THR A 32 4.02 13.21 9.64
CA THR A 32 3.09 12.08 9.58
C THR A 32 2.52 12.01 8.17
N ILE A 33 2.49 10.82 7.60
CA ILE A 33 1.98 10.60 6.24
C ILE A 33 0.97 9.46 6.22
N ASN A 34 -0.14 9.66 5.52
CA ASN A 34 -1.11 8.62 5.23
C ASN A 34 -1.03 8.21 3.76
N ILE A 35 -1.00 6.90 3.53
CA ILE A 35 -1.07 6.35 2.19
C ILE A 35 -2.16 5.29 2.15
N THR A 36 -2.89 5.27 1.05
CA THR A 36 -3.96 4.30 0.85
C THR A 36 -3.65 3.46 -0.37
N CYS A 37 -3.65 2.15 -0.19
CA CYS A 37 -3.59 1.22 -1.30
C CYS A 37 -5.00 0.70 -1.60
N ILE A 38 -5.40 0.70 -2.85
CA ILE A 38 -6.71 0.27 -3.33
C ILE A 38 -6.49 -0.88 -4.31
N SER A 39 -7.01 -2.05 -3.96
CA SER A 39 -7.10 -3.21 -4.84
C SER A 39 -8.46 -3.26 -5.53
N THR A 40 -8.46 -3.59 -6.82
CA THR A 40 -9.66 -3.77 -7.63
C THR A 40 -9.68 -5.17 -8.25
N GLY A 41 -10.85 -5.81 -8.26
CA GLY A 41 -11.05 -7.17 -8.75
C GLY A 41 -10.70 -8.23 -7.72
N GLY A 42 -10.52 -9.46 -8.21
CA GLY A 42 -10.24 -10.63 -7.38
C GLY A 42 -11.51 -11.34 -6.92
N ARG A 43 -11.44 -12.68 -6.94
CA ARG A 43 -12.49 -13.55 -6.42
C ARG A 43 -11.87 -14.75 -5.70
N PRO A 44 -12.13 -14.97 -4.40
CA PRO A 44 -12.83 -14.09 -3.45
C PRO A 44 -12.21 -12.69 -3.35
N LEU A 45 -12.88 -11.75 -2.68
CA LEU A 45 -12.34 -10.40 -2.44
C LEU A 45 -10.95 -10.49 -1.78
N PRO A 46 -9.93 -9.78 -2.29
CA PRO A 46 -8.60 -9.84 -1.75
C PRO A 46 -8.46 -9.07 -0.44
N LYS A 47 -7.59 -9.55 0.43
CA LYS A 47 -7.06 -8.80 1.56
C LYS A 47 -5.86 -7.99 1.10
N VAL A 48 -5.83 -6.72 1.49
CA VAL A 48 -4.76 -5.78 1.18
C VAL A 48 -3.92 -5.56 2.43
N GLN A 49 -2.62 -5.74 2.32
CA GLN A 49 -1.67 -5.60 3.42
C GLN A 49 -0.45 -4.79 3.01
N TRP A 50 0.11 -4.05 3.96
CA TRP A 50 1.32 -3.27 3.80
C TRP A 50 2.51 -3.97 4.41
N TRP A 51 3.60 -3.99 3.64
CA TRP A 51 4.86 -4.58 3.98
C TRP A 51 5.96 -3.52 4.04
N TYR A 52 6.82 -3.65 5.03
CA TYR A 52 8.04 -2.86 5.19
C TYR A 52 9.16 -3.81 5.63
N GLU A 53 10.29 -3.81 4.92
CA GLU A 53 11.43 -4.70 5.18
C GLU A 53 11.02 -6.19 5.35
N ASN A 54 10.18 -6.70 4.44
CA ASN A 54 9.62 -8.06 4.48
C ASN A 54 8.79 -8.40 5.74
N LYS A 55 8.30 -7.40 6.46
CA LYS A 55 7.36 -7.56 7.58
C LYS A 55 6.04 -6.88 7.29
N VAL A 56 4.94 -7.53 7.65
CA VAL A 56 3.60 -6.92 7.58
C VAL A 56 3.50 -5.86 8.68
N ILE A 57 3.36 -4.60 8.29
CA ILE A 57 3.20 -3.47 9.21
C ILE A 57 1.74 -3.04 9.35
N ASN A 58 0.89 -3.39 8.38
CA ASN A 58 -0.55 -3.15 8.47
C ASN A 58 -1.32 -4.20 7.66
N ASN A 59 -2.33 -4.81 8.29
CA ASN A 59 -3.21 -5.82 7.68
C ASN A 59 -4.70 -5.44 7.78
N THR A 60 -5.03 -4.18 8.10
CA THR A 60 -6.41 -3.70 8.29
C THR A 60 -7.03 -3.26 6.97
N SER A 61 -7.37 -4.22 6.12
CA SER A 61 -8.08 -3.96 4.87
C SER A 61 -9.58 -3.68 5.09
N LEU A 62 -10.10 -2.63 4.45
CA LEU A 62 -11.50 -2.23 4.44
C LEU A 62 -12.12 -2.49 3.06
N ILE A 63 -13.27 -3.15 3.03
CA ILE A 63 -14.04 -3.36 1.79
C ILE A 63 -14.74 -2.05 1.41
N LEU A 64 -14.49 -1.54 0.21
CA LEU A 64 -15.16 -0.37 -0.35
C LEU A 64 -16.38 -0.74 -1.17
N SER A 65 -16.32 -1.85 -1.91
CA SER A 65 -17.37 -2.36 -2.79
C SER A 65 -17.13 -3.84 -3.10
N ASP A 66 -18.07 -4.49 -3.80
CA ASP A 66 -17.99 -5.92 -4.18
C ASP A 66 -16.73 -6.34 -4.96
N LYS A 67 -16.02 -5.36 -5.53
CA LYS A 67 -14.77 -5.57 -6.27
C LYS A 67 -13.63 -4.67 -5.79
N ARG A 68 -13.77 -3.93 -4.69
CA ARG A 68 -12.76 -2.94 -4.27
C ARG A 68 -12.48 -3.06 -2.78
N VAL A 69 -11.20 -3.14 -2.44
CA VAL A 69 -10.71 -3.21 -1.05
C VAL A 69 -9.59 -2.20 -0.90
N LYS A 70 -9.59 -1.43 0.18
CA LYS A 70 -8.51 -0.49 0.50
C LYS A 70 -7.79 -0.87 1.79
N ASN A 71 -6.54 -0.46 1.91
CA ASN A 71 -5.82 -0.46 3.18
C ASN A 71 -5.09 0.89 3.33
N THR A 72 -5.35 1.58 4.44
CA THR A 72 -4.71 2.86 4.77
C THR A 72 -3.61 2.62 5.80
N LEU A 73 -2.38 2.94 5.42
CA LEU A 73 -1.22 2.94 6.30
C LEU A 73 -0.93 4.37 6.75
N VAL A 74 -0.78 4.54 8.06
CA VAL A 74 -0.38 5.80 8.69
C VAL A 74 1.05 5.62 9.21
N LEU A 75 1.98 6.42 8.70
CA LEU A 75 3.36 6.45 9.15
C LEU A 75 3.55 7.70 10.01
N HIS A 76 3.66 7.49 11.32
CA HIS A 76 3.89 8.57 12.27
C HIS A 76 5.39 8.83 12.45
N ARG A 77 5.74 10.12 12.60
CA ARG A 77 7.09 10.57 12.98
C ARG A 77 8.18 9.94 12.10
N LEU A 78 8.22 10.30 10.82
CA LEU A 78 9.23 9.79 9.90
C LEU A 78 10.66 10.05 10.44
N GLU A 79 11.33 9.00 10.85
CA GLU A 79 12.76 9.04 11.23
C GLU A 79 13.68 8.97 10.00
N ARG A 80 14.93 9.45 10.12
CA ARG A 80 15.96 9.37 9.04
C ARG A 80 16.18 7.96 8.52
N LYS A 81 16.01 6.95 9.38
CA LYS A 81 16.14 5.54 8.99
C LYS A 81 15.10 5.11 7.94
N HIS A 82 13.99 5.85 7.82
CA HIS A 82 12.96 5.59 6.82
C HIS A 82 13.28 6.23 5.45
N LEU A 83 14.37 6.99 5.31
CA LEU A 83 14.76 7.56 4.03
C LEU A 83 15.08 6.45 3.02
N LYS A 84 14.51 6.53 1.81
CA LYS A 84 14.62 5.51 0.74
C LYS A 84 14.06 4.14 1.13
N SER A 85 13.29 4.06 2.21
CA SER A 85 12.54 2.87 2.58
C SER A 85 11.52 2.51 1.51
N VAL A 86 11.40 1.20 1.24
CA VAL A 86 10.42 0.68 0.30
C VAL A 86 9.23 0.12 1.07
N PHE A 87 8.05 0.68 0.82
CA PHE A 87 6.78 0.17 1.32
C PHE A 87 6.09 -0.58 0.20
N THR A 88 5.66 -1.81 0.48
CA THR A 88 5.01 -2.66 -0.51
C THR A 88 3.58 -2.94 -0.08
N CYS A 89 2.62 -2.47 -0.87
CA CYS A 89 1.25 -2.92 -0.77
C CYS A 89 1.10 -4.25 -1.51
N GLN A 90 0.48 -5.24 -0.89
CA GLN A 90 0.19 -6.54 -1.50
C GLN A 90 -1.29 -6.87 -1.35
N ALA A 91 -1.91 -7.33 -2.43
CA ALA A 91 -3.27 -7.86 -2.44
C ALA A 91 -3.26 -9.37 -2.70
N ALA A 92 -3.84 -10.14 -1.78
CA ALA A 92 -3.95 -11.60 -1.86
C ALA A 92 -5.37 -12.04 -1.49
N ASN A 93 -5.99 -12.89 -2.29
CA ASN A 93 -7.35 -13.38 -2.07
C ASN A 93 -7.44 -14.86 -1.66
N ASN A 94 -6.45 -15.67 -2.00
CA ASN A 94 -6.37 -17.07 -1.64
C ASN A 94 -4.91 -17.55 -1.79
N ASN A 95 -4.65 -18.82 -1.49
CA ASN A 95 -3.31 -19.42 -1.58
C ASN A 95 -3.03 -20.14 -2.92
N VAL A 96 -3.86 -19.90 -3.93
CA VAL A 96 -3.83 -20.55 -5.25
C VAL A 96 -3.45 -19.56 -6.35
N THR A 97 -3.97 -18.34 -6.30
CA THR A 97 -3.71 -17.28 -7.26
C THR A 97 -2.56 -16.39 -6.80
N ILE A 98 -1.75 -15.94 -7.75
CA ILE A 98 -0.59 -15.09 -7.49
C ILE A 98 -1.07 -13.74 -6.91
N PRO A 99 -0.54 -13.31 -5.75
CA PRO A 99 -0.85 -12.00 -5.21
C PRO A 99 -0.18 -10.91 -6.05
N ILE A 100 -0.83 -9.77 -6.21
CA ILE A 100 -0.22 -8.61 -6.86
C ILE A 100 0.35 -7.69 -5.79
N SER A 101 1.48 -7.04 -6.10
CA SER A 101 2.12 -6.09 -5.20
C SER A 101 2.54 -4.82 -5.93
N ALA A 102 2.44 -3.70 -5.23
CA ALA A 102 2.87 -2.39 -5.68
C ALA A 102 3.80 -1.80 -4.62
N SER A 103 4.96 -1.33 -5.03
CA SER A 103 5.98 -0.79 -4.14
C SER A 103 6.12 0.71 -4.35
N ILE A 104 6.42 1.43 -3.27
CA ILE A 104 6.73 2.85 -3.27
C ILE A 104 7.98 3.11 -2.43
N THR A 105 8.77 4.08 -2.85
CA THR A 105 9.96 4.52 -2.13
C THR A 105 9.66 5.81 -1.40
N LEU A 106 9.87 5.83 -0.09
CA LEU A 106 9.73 7.02 0.72
C LEU A 106 10.92 7.96 0.47
N ASP A 107 10.61 9.19 0.10
CA ASP A 107 11.59 10.26 -0.06
C ASP A 107 11.34 11.36 0.98
N MET A 108 12.41 11.83 1.59
CA MET A 108 12.35 12.72 2.74
C MET A 108 13.56 13.65 2.82
N ASN A 109 13.31 14.91 3.19
CA ASN A 109 14.31 15.88 3.54
C ASN A 109 14.76 15.64 5.00
N CYS A 110 15.98 15.12 5.16
CA CYS A 110 16.68 15.09 6.44
C CYS A 110 17.24 16.50 6.73
N LYS A 111 16.94 17.07 7.91
CA LYS A 111 17.52 18.35 8.35
C LYS A 111 18.81 18.19 9.13
#